data_AF-A0A957R1L1-F1
#
_entry.id   AF-A0A957R1L1-F1
#
_cell.length_a   1.000
_cell.length_b   1.000
_cell.length_c   1.000
_cell.angle_alpha   90.00
_cell.angle_beta   90.00
_cell.angle_gamma   90.00
#
_symmetry.space_group_name_H-M   'P 1'
#
loop_
_entity.id
_entity.type
_entity.pdbx_description
1 polymer ?
#
loop_
_entity_poly.entity_id
_entity_poly.type
_entity_poly.pdbx_seq_one_letter_code
_entity_poly.pdbx_strand_id
1 'polypeptide(L)'
;MNRLRNWLNQLNLWPRMALSISIGFIFLLLAFWFLGERALRESRERILDERLAITQVVANQIDNRLVQAQMELEESSKLAAFDAGSPDLTAEMAVMAAMAAHSSYFSAGSIFTDSTGRILLSYPHDWWAAGTDLSNLSFVAAGLAERSATFSPPF
;
A
#
# COMPACT_ATOMS: atom_id res chain seq x y z
N MET A 1 -62.18 -18.63 6.72
CA MET A 1 -61.69 -19.84 6.01
C MET A 1 -62.68 -20.52 5.07
N ASN A 2 -63.99 -20.61 5.36
CA ASN A 2 -64.92 -21.46 4.58
C ASN A 2 -65.21 -20.98 3.14
N ARG A 3 -65.15 -19.66 2.87
CA ARG A 3 -65.34 -19.12 1.50
C ARG A 3 -64.20 -19.48 0.54
N LEU A 4 -62.95 -19.46 1.02
CA LEU A 4 -61.75 -19.84 0.25
C LEU A 4 -61.78 -21.33 -0.13
N ARG A 5 -62.23 -22.18 0.81
CA ARG A 5 -62.33 -23.62 0.61
C ARG A 5 -63.43 -24.00 -0.39
N ASN A 6 -64.57 -23.30 -0.37
CA ASN A 6 -65.65 -23.52 -1.34
C ASN A 6 -65.28 -23.01 -2.74
N TRP A 7 -64.53 -21.91 -2.84
CA TRP A 7 -63.98 -21.42 -4.11
C TRP A 7 -62.94 -22.39 -4.70
N LEU A 8 -62.07 -22.98 -3.87
CA LEU A 8 -61.12 -24.02 -4.30
C LEU A 8 -61.79 -25.33 -4.78
N ASN A 9 -63.01 -25.63 -4.33
CA ASN A 9 -63.75 -26.81 -4.74
C ASN A 9 -64.52 -26.64 -6.06
N GLN A 10 -64.76 -25.41 -6.52
CA GLN A 10 -65.39 -25.11 -7.81
C GLN A 10 -64.40 -25.05 -8.97
N LEU A 11 -63.11 -25.01 -8.67
CA LEU A 11 -62.02 -25.03 -9.65
C LEU A 11 -61.83 -26.45 -10.19
N ASN A 12 -61.78 -26.59 -11.51
CA ASN A 12 -61.51 -27.85 -12.22
C ASN A 12 -60.22 -28.53 -11.68
N LEU A 13 -60.02 -29.82 -11.93
CA LEU A 13 -58.84 -30.57 -11.43
C LEU A 13 -57.49 -29.90 -11.81
N TRP A 14 -57.44 -29.24 -12.97
CA TRP A 14 -56.26 -28.59 -13.52
C TRP A 14 -55.70 -27.43 -12.67
N PRO A 15 -56.46 -26.37 -12.34
CA PRO A 15 -55.96 -25.27 -11.50
C PRO A 15 -55.56 -25.70 -10.08
N ARG A 16 -56.17 -26.75 -9.51
CA ARG A 16 -55.75 -27.29 -8.20
C ARG A 16 -54.35 -27.87 -8.24
N MET A 17 -54.02 -28.63 -9.28
CA MET A 17 -52.67 -29.17 -9.46
C MET A 17 -51.64 -28.05 -9.66
N ALA A 18 -51.95 -27.07 -10.53
CA ALA A 18 -51.08 -25.93 -10.77
C ALA A 18 -50.80 -25.13 -9.49
N LEU A 19 -51.83 -24.91 -8.66
CA LEU A 19 -51.70 -24.15 -7.42
C LEU A 19 -50.83 -24.86 -6.38
N SER A 20 -50.94 -26.19 -6.26
CA SER A 20 -50.05 -26.98 -5.40
C SER A 20 -48.58 -26.91 -5.86
N ILE A 21 -48.34 -26.97 -7.17
CA ILE A 21 -46.99 -26.90 -7.74
C ILE A 21 -46.39 -25.49 -7.52
N SER A 22 -47.16 -24.43 -7.76
CA SER A 22 -46.72 -23.06 -7.51
C SER A 22 -46.36 -22.82 -6.05
N ILE A 23 -47.15 -23.36 -5.11
CA ILE A 23 -46.84 -23.28 -3.67
C ILE A 23 -45.51 -23.98 -3.37
N GLY A 24 -45.29 -25.17 -3.92
CA GLY A 24 -44.03 -25.90 -3.76
C GLY A 24 -42.83 -25.10 -4.28
N PHE A 25 -42.97 -24.49 -5.45
CA PHE A 25 -41.93 -23.63 -6.03
C PHE A 25 -41.64 -22.40 -5.17
N ILE A 26 -42.66 -21.72 -4.66
CA ILE A 26 -42.49 -20.58 -3.77
C ILE A 26 -41.73 -21.00 -2.51
N PHE A 27 -42.04 -22.17 -1.95
CA PHE A 27 -41.35 -22.69 -0.78
C PHE A 27 -39.87 -22.98 -1.04
N LEU A 28 -39.55 -23.60 -2.18
CA LEU A 28 -38.16 -23.84 -2.60
C LEU A 28 -37.40 -22.54 -2.82
N LEU A 29 -38.04 -21.54 -3.42
CA LEU A 29 -37.43 -20.25 -3.72
C LEU A 29 -37.13 -19.46 -2.43
N LEU A 30 -38.03 -19.50 -1.45
CA LEU A 30 -37.80 -18.94 -0.12
C LEU A 30 -36.68 -19.65 0.64
N ALA A 31 -36.64 -20.98 0.60
CA ALA A 31 -35.56 -21.74 1.20
C ALA A 31 -34.21 -21.38 0.57
N PHE A 32 -34.15 -21.34 -0.77
CA PHE A 32 -32.94 -20.97 -1.50
C PHE A 32 -32.50 -19.53 -1.20
N TRP A 33 -33.43 -18.58 -1.15
CA TRP A 33 -33.14 -17.19 -0.76
C TRP A 33 -32.50 -17.14 0.63
N PHE A 34 -33.10 -17.82 1.60
CA PHE A 34 -32.63 -17.82 2.99
C PHE A 34 -31.24 -18.47 3.14
N LEU A 35 -31.01 -19.60 2.47
CA LEU A 35 -29.70 -20.24 2.45
C LEU A 35 -28.66 -19.38 1.73
N GLY A 36 -29.03 -18.76 0.61
CA GLY A 36 -28.14 -17.88 -0.16
C GLY A 36 -27.71 -16.66 0.65
N GLU A 37 -28.65 -16.01 1.35
CA GLU A 37 -28.34 -14.86 2.21
C GLU A 37 -27.41 -15.26 3.37
N ARG A 38 -27.64 -16.42 3.99
CA ARG A 38 -26.77 -16.94 5.05
C ARG A 38 -25.36 -17.25 4.54
N ALA A 39 -25.25 -17.93 3.39
CA ALA A 39 -23.97 -18.26 2.78
C ALA A 39 -23.19 -17.02 2.33
N LEU A 40 -23.89 -16.01 1.80
CA LEU A 40 -23.30 -14.72 1.44
C LEU A 40 -22.78 -13.97 2.67
N ARG A 41 -23.50 -14.01 3.79
CA ARG A 41 -23.10 -13.37 5.04
C ARG A 41 -21.83 -14.00 5.61
N GLU A 42 -21.77 -15.33 5.64
CA GLU A 42 -20.61 -16.10 6.09
C GLU A 42 -19.39 -15.90 5.18
N SER A 43 -19.61 -15.80 3.86
CA SER A 43 -18.55 -15.51 2.89
C SER A 43 -17.99 -14.08 3.05
N ARG A 44 -18.84 -13.10 3.38
CA ARG A 44 -18.40 -11.70 3.59
C ARG A 44 -17.59 -11.53 4.86
N GLU A 45 -18.01 -12.13 5.97
CA GLU A 45 -17.29 -12.06 7.25
C GLU A 45 -15.86 -12.63 7.09
N ARG A 46 -15.74 -13.78 6.42
CA ARG A 46 -14.43 -14.40 6.17
C ARG A 46 -13.51 -13.56 5.28
N ILE A 47 -14.05 -12.93 4.23
CA ILE A 47 -13.27 -12.07 3.31
C ILE A 47 -12.82 -10.77 4.00
N LEU A 48 -13.64 -10.21 4.90
CA LEU A 48 -13.28 -9.02 5.65
C LEU A 48 -12.13 -9.29 6.63
N ASP A 49 -12.18 -10.41 7.36
CA ASP A 49 -11.11 -10.82 8.27
C ASP A 49 -9.80 -11.10 7.52
N GLU A 50 -9.89 -11.76 6.37
CA GLU A 50 -8.73 -12.07 5.53
C GLU A 50 -8.09 -10.81 4.95
N ARG A 51 -8.90 -9.80 4.56
CA ARG A 51 -8.38 -8.51 4.10
C ARG A 51 -7.73 -7.70 5.21
N LEU A 52 -8.30 -7.68 6.41
CA LEU A 52 -7.75 -6.96 7.55
C LEU A 52 -6.39 -7.54 7.98
N ALA A 53 -6.29 -8.87 8.02
CA ALA A 53 -5.04 -9.56 8.31
C ALA A 53 -3.96 -9.28 7.25
N ILE A 54 -4.31 -9.27 5.96
CA ILE A 54 -3.36 -8.94 4.88
C ILE A 54 -2.88 -7.49 5.01
N THR A 55 -3.77 -6.52 5.26
CA THR A 55 -3.37 -5.12 5.44
C THR A 55 -2.42 -4.95 6.62
N GLN A 56 -2.68 -5.65 7.73
CA GLN A 56 -1.85 -5.56 8.93
C GLN A 56 -0.47 -6.22 8.76
N VAL A 57 -0.40 -7.32 8.01
CA VAL A 57 0.87 -7.96 7.64
C VAL A 57 1.68 -7.09 6.67
N VAL A 58 1.03 -6.45 5.69
CA VAL A 58 1.67 -5.54 4.74
C VAL A 58 2.19 -4.28 5.43
N ALA A 59 1.41 -3.68 6.34
CA ALA A 59 1.85 -2.51 7.11
C ALA A 59 3.10 -2.81 7.94
N ASN A 60 3.11 -3.92 8.69
CA ASN A 60 4.28 -4.33 9.47
C ASN A 60 5.51 -4.63 8.61
N GLN A 61 5.34 -5.12 7.37
CA GLN A 61 6.46 -5.30 6.46
C GLN A 61 7.00 -3.97 5.93
N ILE A 62 6.14 -2.99 5.65
CA ILE A 62 6.55 -1.66 5.22
C ILE A 62 7.33 -0.95 6.35
N ASP A 63 6.81 -0.98 7.58
CA ASP A 63 7.47 -0.33 8.73
C ASP A 63 8.86 -0.91 8.99
N ASN A 64 9.00 -2.24 9.00
CA ASN A 64 10.30 -2.88 9.20
C ASN A 64 11.30 -2.54 8.08
N ARG A 65 10.81 -2.37 6.85
CA ARG A 65 11.65 -1.98 5.70
C ARG A 65 12.05 -0.50 5.75
N LEU A 66 11.15 0.39 6.18
CA LEU A 66 11.46 1.80 6.40
C LEU A 66 12.51 1.97 7.50
N VAL A 67 12.36 1.25 8.61
CA VAL A 67 13.36 1.24 9.70
C VAL A 67 14.71 0.73 9.20
N GLN A 68 14.72 -0.31 8.37
CA GLN A 68 15.96 -0.82 7.77
C GLN A 68 16.62 0.19 6.84
N ALA A 69 15.86 0.84 5.96
CA ALA A 69 16.37 1.89 5.08
C ALA A 69 16.90 3.10 5.85
N GLN A 70 16.23 3.50 6.95
CA GLN A 70 16.71 4.55 7.83
C GLN A 70 18.04 4.16 8.50
N MET A 71 18.15 2.93 9.01
CA MET A 71 19.41 2.47 9.62
C MET A 71 20.56 2.47 8.60
N GLU A 72 20.33 2.07 7.35
CA GLU A 72 21.32 2.09 6.28
C GLU A 72 21.74 3.52 5.88
N LEU A 73 20.80 4.46 5.89
CA LEU A 73 21.08 5.89 5.73
C LEU A 73 21.88 6.47 6.90
N GLU A 74 21.56 6.10 8.14
CA GLU A 74 22.30 6.55 9.31
C GLU A 74 23.71 5.94 9.37
N GLU A 75 23.87 4.67 9.03
CA GLU A 75 25.17 4.00 8.99
C GLU A 75 26.07 4.58 7.89
N SER A 76 25.51 4.85 6.71
CA SER A 76 26.26 5.50 5.64
C SER A 76 26.67 6.94 5.95
N SER A 77 25.82 7.70 6.66
CA SER A 77 26.18 9.04 7.14
C SER A 77 27.36 9.04 8.13
N LYS A 78 27.58 7.92 8.84
CA LYS A 78 28.69 7.74 9.79
C LYS A 78 29.97 7.22 9.12
N LEU A 79 29.84 6.42 8.05
CA LEU A 79 30.97 5.88 7.29
C LEU A 79 31.64 6.94 6.40
N ALA A 80 30.89 7.95 5.96
CA ALA A 80 31.45 9.08 5.27
C ALA A 80 31.86 10.17 6.29
N ALA A 81 33.11 10.15 6.74
CA ALA A 81 33.78 11.37 7.20
C ALA A 81 33.95 12.31 6.00
N PHE A 82 32.82 12.83 5.50
CA PHE A 82 32.73 13.60 4.28
C PHE A 82 33.29 15.00 4.53
N ASP A 83 34.51 15.24 4.06
CA ASP A 83 35.09 16.58 4.06
C ASP A 83 34.68 17.30 2.77
N ALA A 84 33.58 18.04 2.85
CA ALA A 84 33.09 18.89 1.76
C ALA A 84 34.11 19.94 1.27
N GLY A 85 35.20 20.17 2.03
CA GLY A 85 36.30 21.07 1.65
C GLY A 85 37.46 20.39 0.91
N SER A 86 37.46 19.07 0.75
CA SER A 86 38.51 18.35 0.03
C SER A 86 38.44 18.65 -1.47
N PRO A 87 39.56 19.02 -2.13
CA PRO A 87 39.60 19.22 -3.57
C PRO A 87 39.49 17.92 -4.38
N ASP A 88 39.66 16.76 -3.75
CA ASP A 88 39.48 15.45 -4.36
C ASP A 88 38.35 14.70 -3.64
N LEU A 89 37.28 14.43 -4.40
CA LEU A 89 36.06 13.75 -3.93
C LEU A 89 35.90 12.35 -4.57
N THR A 90 36.99 11.81 -5.15
CA THR A 90 36.97 10.55 -5.90
C THR A 90 36.66 9.34 -5.01
N ALA A 91 37.12 9.36 -3.75
CA ALA A 91 36.86 8.29 -2.78
C ALA A 91 35.39 8.26 -2.35
N GLU A 92 34.80 9.44 -2.15
CA GLU A 92 33.41 9.68 -1.79
C GLU A 92 32.48 9.23 -2.93
N MET A 93 32.86 9.53 -4.18
CA MET A 93 32.16 9.05 -5.36
C MET A 93 32.19 7.51 -5.48
N ALA A 94 33.32 6.87 -5.13
CA ALA A 94 33.42 5.41 -5.12
C ALA A 94 32.55 4.78 -4.03
N VAL A 95 32.45 5.40 -2.85
CA VAL A 95 31.56 4.96 -1.76
C VAL A 95 30.08 5.14 -2.16
N MET A 96 29.71 6.26 -2.77
CA MET A 96 28.34 6.44 -3.31
C MET A 96 28.00 5.40 -4.37
N ALA A 97 28.92 5.10 -5.29
CA ALA A 97 28.70 4.10 -6.32
C ALA A 97 28.53 2.69 -5.72
N ALA A 98 29.33 2.35 -4.69
CA ALA A 98 29.20 1.07 -3.98
C ALA A 98 27.87 0.97 -3.22
N MET A 99 27.43 2.05 -2.58
CA MET A 99 26.13 2.11 -1.90
C MET A 99 24.94 2.06 -2.85
N ALA A 100 25.02 2.77 -3.98
CA ALA A 100 23.98 2.76 -5.00
C ALA A 100 23.85 1.37 -5.64
N ALA A 101 24.95 0.63 -5.79
CA ALA A 101 24.90 -0.77 -6.22
C ALA A 101 24.15 -1.68 -5.24
N HIS A 102 24.15 -1.36 -3.95
CA HIS A 102 23.41 -2.11 -2.92
C HIS A 102 21.93 -1.65 -2.78
N SER A 103 21.67 -0.34 -2.90
CA SER A 103 20.35 0.29 -2.70
C SER A 103 19.51 0.50 -3.97
N SER A 104 20.03 0.07 -5.13
CA SER A 104 19.47 0.20 -6.50
C SER A 104 17.97 -0.15 -6.63
N TYR A 105 17.42 -0.97 -5.73
CA TYR A 105 16.01 -1.35 -5.78
C TYR A 105 15.02 -0.29 -5.27
N PHE A 106 15.46 0.69 -4.46
CA PHE A 106 14.57 1.63 -3.76
C PHE A 106 14.93 3.10 -3.93
N SER A 107 16.15 3.41 -4.36
CA SER A 107 16.54 4.76 -4.71
C SER A 107 16.94 4.81 -6.18
N ALA A 108 16.40 5.79 -6.90
CA ALA A 108 16.83 6.02 -8.27
C ALA A 108 18.21 6.72 -8.32
N GLY A 109 18.67 7.26 -7.18
CA GLY A 109 20.00 7.84 -6.98
C GLY A 109 20.14 8.54 -5.62
N SER A 110 21.34 9.03 -5.33
CA SER A 110 21.70 9.73 -4.09
C SER A 110 22.42 11.04 -4.39
N ILE A 111 22.26 12.03 -3.51
CA ILE A 111 22.83 13.36 -3.65
C ILE A 111 23.43 13.77 -2.31
N PHE A 112 24.65 14.30 -2.32
CA PHE A 112 25.21 15.02 -1.19
C PHE A 112 25.06 16.52 -1.39
N THR A 113 24.61 17.19 -0.33
CA THR A 113 24.45 18.65 -0.31
C THR A 113 25.31 19.26 0.79
N ASP A 114 25.72 20.51 0.60
CA ASP A 114 26.35 21.31 1.64
C ASP A 114 25.30 21.83 2.65
N SER A 115 25.77 22.49 3.71
CA SER A 115 24.90 23.08 4.74
C SER A 115 23.91 24.15 4.23
N THR A 116 24.07 24.61 2.98
CA THR A 116 23.20 25.58 2.33
C THR A 116 22.21 24.92 1.35
N GLY A 117 22.28 23.60 1.16
CA GLY A 117 21.43 22.85 0.23
C GLY A 117 21.96 22.80 -1.19
N ARG A 118 23.22 23.18 -1.43
CA ARG A 118 23.85 23.08 -2.75
C ARG A 118 24.43 21.70 -2.95
N ILE A 119 24.28 21.16 -4.16
CA ILE A 119 24.80 19.84 -4.50
C ILE A 119 26.32 19.87 -4.56
N LEU A 120 26.95 18.96 -3.84
CA LEU A 120 28.38 18.70 -3.90
C LEU A 120 28.66 17.52 -4.84
N LEU A 121 27.87 16.45 -4.70
CA LEU A 121 27.97 15.22 -5.49
C LEU A 121 26.58 14.65 -5.75
N SER A 122 26.41 14.03 -6.91
CA SER A 122 25.23 13.25 -7.26
C SER A 122 25.63 11.91 -7.87
N TYR A 123 24.82 10.89 -7.61
CA TYR A 123 24.89 9.59 -8.25
C TYR A 123 23.48 9.17 -8.68
N PRO A 124 23.22 8.83 -9.95
CA PRO A 124 24.11 8.93 -11.11
C PRO A 124 24.67 10.35 -11.32
N HIS A 125 25.91 10.44 -11.81
CA HIS A 125 26.63 11.70 -11.94
C HIS A 125 25.90 12.75 -12.79
N ASP A 126 25.05 12.31 -13.70
CA ASP A 126 24.42 13.15 -14.73
C ASP A 126 23.08 13.75 -14.30
N TRP A 127 22.60 13.40 -13.10
CA TRP A 127 21.26 13.78 -12.65
C TRP A 127 21.12 15.25 -12.27
N TRP A 128 22.13 15.80 -11.59
CA TRP A 128 22.14 17.21 -11.23
C TRP A 128 23.56 17.76 -11.30
N ALA A 129 23.68 19.00 -11.78
CA ALA A 129 24.97 19.68 -11.81
C ALA A 129 25.44 20.04 -10.40
N ALA A 130 26.72 19.81 -10.09
CA ALA A 130 27.34 20.30 -8.86
C ALA A 130 27.15 21.83 -8.75
N GLY A 131 26.86 22.30 -7.53
CA GLY A 131 26.56 23.70 -7.22
C GLY A 131 25.10 24.11 -7.43
N THR A 132 24.25 23.22 -7.98
CA THR A 132 22.79 23.46 -8.06
C THR A 132 22.23 23.60 -6.67
N ASP A 133 21.42 24.64 -6.45
CA ASP A 133 20.76 24.89 -5.17
C ASP A 133 19.42 24.14 -5.11
N LEU A 134 19.32 23.19 -4.18
CA LEU A 134 18.11 22.42 -3.92
C LEU A 134 17.35 22.89 -2.67
N SER A 135 17.79 23.96 -2.01
CA SER A 135 17.15 24.48 -0.78
C SER A 135 15.68 24.88 -0.97
N ASN A 136 15.27 25.19 -2.20
CA ASN A 136 13.89 25.50 -2.54
C ASN A 136 12.97 24.26 -2.54
N LEU A 137 13.52 23.04 -2.48
CA LEU A 137 12.74 21.81 -2.36
C LEU A 137 12.37 21.60 -0.90
N SER A 138 11.08 21.44 -0.62
CA SER A 138 10.54 21.35 0.75
C SER A 138 11.19 20.23 1.58
N PHE A 139 11.53 19.11 0.95
CA PHE A 139 12.16 17.97 1.62
C PHE A 139 13.64 18.19 1.93
N VAL A 140 14.36 18.95 1.10
CA VAL A 140 15.74 19.35 1.38
C VAL A 140 15.74 20.40 2.49
N ALA A 141 14.83 21.37 2.43
CA ALA A 141 14.66 22.38 3.48
C ALA A 141 14.33 21.75 4.84
N ALA A 142 13.46 20.73 4.87
CA ALA A 142 13.13 19.99 6.08
C ALA A 142 14.35 19.22 6.65
N GLY A 143 15.07 18.48 5.80
CA GLY A 143 16.28 17.77 6.23
C GLY A 143 17.39 18.71 6.73
N LEU A 144 17.55 19.88 6.10
CA LEU A 144 18.49 20.92 6.55
C LEU A 144 18.10 21.53 7.90
N ALA A 145 16.79 21.71 8.15
CA ALA A 145 16.28 22.27 9.41
C ALA A 145 16.38 21.27 10.57
N GLU A 146 16.04 20.00 10.34
CA GLU A 146 16.00 18.97 11.38
C GLU A 146 17.36 18.31 11.64
N ARG A 147 18.30 18.39 10.68
CA ARG A 147 19.63 17.73 10.72
C ARG A 147 19.55 16.23 11.00
N SER A 148 18.45 15.60 10.60
CA SER A 148 18.17 14.17 10.74
C SER A 148 17.67 13.60 9.44
N ALA A 149 17.64 12.26 9.33
CA ALA A 149 17.02 11.59 8.21
C ALA A 149 15.51 11.87 8.21
N THR A 150 15.02 12.50 7.14
CA THR A 150 13.60 12.84 6.98
C THR A 150 13.06 12.26 5.67
N PHE A 151 11.81 11.81 5.70
CA PHE A 151 11.11 11.26 4.56
C PHE A 151 10.08 12.29 4.02
N SER A 152 10.06 12.56 2.71
CA SER A 152 9.12 13.48 2.06
C SER A 152 7.87 12.80 1.48
N PRO A 153 6.64 13.28 1.71
CA PRO A 153 5.41 12.68 1.16
C PRO A 153 5.48 12.39 -0.37
N PRO A 154 4.82 11.34 -0.90
CA PRO A 154 3.57 10.76 -0.40
C PRO A 154 3.74 9.28 -0.03
N PHE A 155 4.42 8.99 1.09
CA PHE A 155 4.27 7.67 1.70
C PHE A 155 3.02 7.67 2.59
#